data_AF-A0A0G4HT97-F1
#
_entry.id   AF-A0A0G4HT97-F1
#
_cell.length_a   1.000
_cell.length_b   1.000
_cell.length_c   1.000
_cell.angle_alpha   90.00
_cell.angle_beta   90.00
_cell.angle_gamma   90.00
#
_symmetry.space_group_name_H-M   'P 1'
#
loop_
_entity.id
_entity.type
_entity.pdbx_description
1 polymer ?
#
loop_
_entity_poly.entity_id
_entity_poly.type
_entity_poly.pdbx_seq_one_letter_code
_entity_poly.pdbx_strand_id
1 'polypeptide(L)'
;MVRLDISQLVDEKTAEHLLCAVCLQVPEDPKIASCASEHMFCKECINPIFLAGESCPCCRGEFEEIRSVPQALKSTLERINWSCKYKENGCGFVGPAEAVKKHQPQCPEILLTCPVPNCNKTMKRDKLTAHLTDDNEEQQRVHQRLLNEERDKVWADPDKGGKGRMGSNKGEPVSKGSVETTT
;
A
#
# COMPACT_ATOMS: atom_id res chain seq x y z
N MET A 1 -0.40 -1.37 -11.90
CA MET A 1 -0.68 -0.13 -11.15
C MET A 1 -1.76 -0.42 -10.13
N VAL A 2 -1.59 -0.03 -8.86
CA VAL A 2 -2.59 -0.30 -7.81
C VAL A 2 -3.78 0.64 -8.01
N ARG A 3 -5.00 0.09 -8.10
CA ARG A 3 -6.25 0.85 -8.23
C ARG A 3 -6.72 1.31 -6.84
N LEU A 4 -7.22 2.54 -6.76
CA LEU A 4 -7.91 3.03 -5.56
C LEU A 4 -9.38 2.61 -5.66
N ASP A 5 -9.98 2.28 -4.53
CA ASP A 5 -11.36 1.79 -4.47
C ASP A 5 -12.35 2.94 -4.69
N ILE A 6 -13.48 2.68 -5.36
CA ILE A 6 -14.53 3.68 -5.62
C ILE A 6 -15.04 4.32 -4.32
N SER A 7 -15.10 3.58 -3.22
CA SER A 7 -15.49 4.13 -1.90
C SER A 7 -14.59 5.28 -1.42
N GLN A 8 -13.39 5.40 -1.98
CA GLN A 8 -12.47 6.48 -1.68
C GLN A 8 -12.74 7.74 -2.50
N LEU A 9 -13.57 7.71 -3.54
CA LEU A 9 -13.90 8.89 -4.34
C LEU A 9 -14.59 9.96 -3.48
N VAL A 10 -14.14 11.21 -3.61
CA VAL A 10 -14.72 12.32 -2.84
C VAL A 10 -16.04 12.79 -3.45
N ASP A 11 -16.15 12.76 -4.78
CA ASP A 11 -17.35 13.14 -5.52
C ASP A 11 -17.86 11.94 -6.34
N GLU A 12 -18.52 11.01 -5.63
CA GLU A 12 -19.02 9.76 -6.19
C GLU A 12 -20.06 10.00 -7.29
N LYS A 13 -20.95 10.98 -7.11
CA LYS A 13 -22.04 11.29 -8.05
C LYS A 13 -21.52 11.80 -9.39
N THR A 14 -20.43 12.56 -9.39
CA THR A 14 -19.83 13.06 -10.63
C THR A 14 -18.98 12.00 -11.33
N ALA A 15 -18.47 11.02 -10.58
CA ALA A 15 -17.56 10.00 -11.09
C ALA A 15 -18.25 8.71 -11.58
N GLU A 16 -19.50 8.45 -11.20
CA GLU A 16 -20.21 7.20 -11.57
C GLU A 16 -20.30 6.98 -13.09
N HIS A 17 -20.52 8.05 -13.86
CA HIS A 17 -20.59 7.99 -15.33
C HIS A 17 -19.22 7.87 -16.00
N LEU A 18 -18.14 8.01 -15.22
CA LEU A 18 -16.77 7.93 -15.71
C LEU A 18 -16.15 6.55 -15.46
N LEU A 19 -16.89 5.60 -14.87
CA LEU A 19 -16.38 4.27 -14.52
C LEU A 19 -16.28 3.35 -15.74
N CYS A 20 -15.25 2.52 -15.75
CA CYS A 20 -15.15 1.42 -16.72
C CYS A 20 -16.21 0.35 -16.40
N ALA A 21 -17.08 0.03 -17.36
CA ALA A 21 -18.15 -0.97 -17.15
C ALA A 21 -17.65 -2.42 -16.95
N VAL A 22 -16.38 -2.70 -17.24
CA VAL A 22 -15.80 -4.05 -17.08
C VAL A 22 -15.28 -4.26 -15.67
N CYS A 23 -14.45 -3.34 -15.16
CA CYS A 23 -13.84 -3.48 -13.84
C CYS A 23 -14.56 -2.69 -12.74
N LEU A 24 -15.53 -1.85 -13.12
CA LEU A 24 -16.24 -0.96 -12.23
C LEU A 24 -15.27 -0.10 -11.42
N GLN A 25 -14.32 0.55 -12.07
CA GLN A 25 -13.35 1.47 -11.45
C GLN A 25 -13.11 2.66 -12.40
N VAL A 26 -12.55 3.75 -11.88
CA VAL A 26 -12.10 4.86 -12.72
C VAL A 26 -11.06 4.35 -13.74
N PRO A 27 -11.25 4.58 -15.04
CA PRO A 27 -10.39 4.03 -16.09
C PRO A 27 -8.92 4.41 -15.97
N GLU A 28 -8.05 3.41 -16.02
CA GLU A 28 -6.60 3.57 -16.14
C GLU A 28 -6.18 3.40 -17.60
N ASP A 29 -5.33 4.31 -18.10
CA ASP A 29 -5.06 4.49 -19.54
C ASP A 29 -6.35 4.40 -20.38
N PRO A 30 -7.29 5.34 -20.18
CA PRO A 30 -8.62 5.29 -20.77
C PRO A 30 -8.59 5.20 -22.29
N LYS A 31 -9.41 4.30 -22.83
CA LYS A 31 -9.63 4.08 -24.25
C LYS A 31 -11.10 4.17 -24.62
N ILE A 32 -11.38 4.61 -25.85
CA ILE A 32 -12.71 4.68 -26.44
C ILE A 32 -12.85 3.54 -27.45
N ALA A 33 -13.89 2.72 -27.31
CA ALA A 33 -14.31 1.79 -28.33
C ALA A 33 -15.19 2.52 -29.36
N SER A 34 -14.90 2.40 -30.66
CA SER A 34 -15.64 3.07 -31.75
C SER A 34 -17.06 2.56 -32.04
N CYS A 35 -17.73 2.01 -31.02
CA CYS A 35 -19.15 1.70 -31.08
C CYS A 35 -20.01 2.98 -31.20
N ALA A 36 -21.30 2.83 -31.50
CA ALA A 36 -22.22 3.95 -31.75
C ALA A 36 -22.29 5.03 -30.66
N SER A 37 -21.95 4.69 -29.41
CA SER A 37 -21.97 5.62 -28.27
C SER A 37 -20.57 5.89 -27.67
N GLU A 38 -19.51 5.47 -28.35
CA GLU A 38 -18.12 5.76 -27.97
C GLU A 38 -17.78 5.43 -26.50
N HIS A 39 -18.17 4.24 -26.03
CA HIS A 39 -17.96 3.85 -24.64
C HIS A 39 -16.49 3.80 -24.23
N MET A 40 -16.20 4.25 -23.01
CA MET A 40 -14.86 4.34 -22.44
C MET A 40 -14.56 3.17 -21.49
N PHE A 41 -13.32 2.67 -21.56
CA PHE A 41 -12.82 1.56 -20.74
C PHE A 41 -11.36 1.77 -20.35
N CYS A 42 -10.85 1.00 -19.38
CA CYS A 42 -9.40 0.86 -19.22
C CYS A 42 -8.82 0.15 -20.45
N LYS A 43 -7.60 0.51 -20.87
CA LYS A 43 -6.86 -0.22 -21.92
C LYS A 43 -6.83 -1.73 -21.68
N GLU A 44 -6.43 -2.13 -20.47
CA GLU A 44 -6.32 -3.55 -20.09
C GLU A 44 -7.66 -4.27 -20.04
N CYS A 45 -8.78 -3.54 -19.94
CA CYS A 45 -10.11 -4.14 -19.91
C CYS A 45 -10.70 -4.34 -21.32
N ILE A 46 -10.51 -3.38 -22.23
CA ILE A 46 -11.13 -3.45 -23.56
C ILE A 46 -10.27 -4.19 -24.59
N ASN A 47 -8.94 -4.18 -24.44
CA ASN A 47 -8.05 -4.83 -25.41
C ASN A 47 -8.34 -6.33 -25.58
N PRO A 48 -8.53 -7.15 -24.52
CA PRO A 48 -8.83 -8.57 -24.69
C PRO A 48 -10.13 -8.82 -25.48
N ILE A 49 -11.16 -7.99 -25.22
CA ILE A 49 -12.49 -8.09 -25.85
C ILE A 49 -12.39 -7.77 -27.34
N PHE A 50 -11.66 -6.70 -27.67
CA PHE A 50 -11.38 -6.33 -29.05
C PHE A 50 -10.59 -7.39 -29.81
N LEU A 51 -9.53 -7.94 -29.19
CA LEU A 51 -8.73 -9.01 -29.80
C LEU A 51 -9.50 -10.31 -30.01
N ALA A 52 -10.50 -10.58 -29.18
CA ALA A 52 -11.43 -11.70 -29.34
C ALA A 52 -12.51 -11.45 -30.41
N GLY A 53 -12.61 -10.24 -30.96
CA GLY A 53 -13.66 -9.86 -31.90
C GLY A 53 -15.06 -9.79 -31.27
N GLU A 54 -15.12 -9.60 -29.94
CA GLU A 54 -16.37 -9.50 -29.21
C GLU A 54 -16.98 -8.10 -29.28
N SER A 55 -18.30 -8.02 -29.04
CA SER A 55 -19.03 -6.75 -29.06
C SER A 55 -18.76 -5.88 -27.83
N CYS A 56 -19.08 -4.59 -27.93
CA CYS A 56 -18.91 -3.62 -26.84
C CYS A 56 -19.65 -4.09 -25.56
N PRO A 57 -18.99 -4.13 -24.40
CA PRO A 57 -19.61 -4.59 -23.15
C PRO A 57 -20.81 -3.75 -22.68
N CYS A 58 -20.87 -2.46 -23.07
CA CYS A 58 -21.93 -1.55 -22.62
C CYS A 58 -23.19 -1.64 -23.49
N CYS A 59 -23.05 -1.59 -24.81
CA CYS A 59 -24.19 -1.53 -25.73
C CYS A 59 -24.36 -2.75 -26.63
N ARG A 60 -23.44 -3.73 -26.57
CA ARG A 60 -23.38 -4.89 -27.46
C ARG A 60 -23.23 -4.55 -28.94
N GLY A 61 -22.89 -3.30 -29.26
CA GLY A 61 -22.58 -2.87 -30.62
C GLY A 61 -21.20 -3.34 -31.06
N GLU A 62 -21.03 -3.51 -32.37
CA GLU A 62 -19.73 -3.77 -32.99
C GLU A 62 -18.84 -2.51 -32.89
N PHE A 63 -17.52 -2.72 -32.88
CA PHE A 63 -16.53 -1.66 -32.92
C PHE A 63 -15.25 -2.17 -33.57
N GLU A 64 -14.69 -1.39 -34.49
CA GLU A 64 -13.56 -1.80 -35.33
C GLU A 64 -12.22 -1.23 -34.84
N GLU A 65 -12.24 -0.25 -33.94
CA GLU A 65 -11.04 0.38 -33.43
C GLU A 65 -11.15 0.75 -31.95
N ILE A 66 -9.99 0.80 -31.31
CA ILE A 66 -9.81 1.35 -29.97
C ILE A 66 -8.95 2.62 -30.09
N ARG A 67 -9.53 3.75 -29.69
CA ARG A 67 -8.86 5.06 -29.74
C ARG A 67 -8.45 5.54 -28.37
N SER A 68 -7.46 6.44 -28.33
CA SER A 68 -7.14 7.16 -27.09
C SER A 68 -8.19 8.24 -26.83
N VAL A 69 -8.55 8.46 -25.57
CA VAL A 69 -9.42 9.58 -25.20
C VAL A 69 -8.76 10.95 -25.48
N PRO A 70 -9.55 12.02 -25.69
CA PRO A 70 -9.05 13.39 -25.77
C PRO A 70 -8.28 13.79 -24.51
N GLN A 71 -7.26 14.64 -24.67
CA GLN A 71 -6.42 15.10 -23.55
C GLN A 71 -7.24 15.79 -22.44
N ALA A 72 -8.29 16.54 -22.80
CA ALA A 72 -9.19 17.18 -21.84
C ALA A 72 -9.85 16.16 -20.88
N LEU A 73 -10.25 14.99 -21.40
CA LEU A 73 -10.84 13.93 -20.59
C LEU A 73 -9.79 13.27 -19.69
N LYS A 74 -8.57 13.02 -20.20
CA LYS A 74 -7.46 12.53 -19.36
C LYS A 74 -7.20 13.46 -18.18
N SER A 75 -7.07 14.76 -18.45
CA SER A 75 -6.84 15.77 -17.42
C SER A 75 -8.01 15.91 -16.45
N THR A 76 -9.24 15.61 -16.88
CA THR A 76 -10.41 15.56 -15.98
C THR A 76 -10.32 14.38 -15.04
N LEU A 77 -10.02 13.18 -15.56
CA LEU A 77 -9.86 11.96 -14.77
C LEU A 77 -8.71 12.07 -13.75
N GLU A 78 -7.60 12.72 -14.13
CA GLU A 78 -6.44 12.96 -13.25
C GLU A 78 -6.73 13.92 -12.09
N ARG A 79 -7.72 14.82 -12.25
CA ARG A 79 -8.14 15.79 -11.23
C ARG A 79 -9.13 15.23 -10.23
N ILE A 80 -9.62 14.01 -10.46
CA ILE A 80 -10.50 13.33 -9.51
C ILE A 80 -9.76 13.21 -8.17
N ASN A 81 -10.41 13.73 -7.13
CA ASN A 81 -9.90 13.68 -5.77
C ASN A 81 -10.38 12.40 -5.09
N TRP A 82 -9.43 11.78 -4.41
CA TRP A 82 -9.58 10.56 -3.64
C TRP A 82 -9.28 10.87 -2.19
N SER A 83 -10.02 10.22 -1.30
CA SER A 83 -9.78 10.23 0.13
C SER A 83 -8.87 9.05 0.52
N CYS A 84 -8.17 9.19 1.64
CA CYS A 84 -7.43 8.07 2.21
C CYS A 84 -8.39 6.95 2.67
N LYS A 85 -8.02 5.68 2.44
CA LYS A 85 -8.81 4.53 2.91
C LYS A 85 -8.95 4.45 4.43
N TYR A 86 -8.11 5.18 5.17
CA TYR A 86 -8.18 5.29 6.62
C TYR A 86 -8.99 6.52 7.09
N LYS A 87 -9.86 7.07 6.23
CA LYS A 87 -10.75 8.19 6.57
C LYS A 87 -11.59 7.89 7.81
N GLU A 88 -12.09 6.67 7.95
CA GLU A 88 -12.84 6.22 9.13
C GLU A 88 -12.02 6.25 10.42
N ASN A 89 -10.70 6.09 10.32
CA ASN A 89 -9.79 6.18 11.47
C ASN A 89 -9.44 7.63 11.85
N GLY A 90 -9.93 8.61 11.08
CA GLY A 90 -9.68 10.04 11.28
C GLY A 90 -8.77 10.68 10.24
N CYS A 91 -8.38 9.97 9.17
CA CYS A 91 -7.54 10.56 8.14
C CYS A 91 -8.30 11.57 7.27
N GLY A 92 -7.94 12.84 7.36
CA GLY A 92 -8.51 13.91 6.52
C GLY A 92 -7.86 14.10 5.16
N PHE A 93 -6.90 13.24 4.76
CA PHE A 93 -6.16 13.43 3.52
C PHE A 93 -7.03 13.21 2.29
N VAL A 94 -7.04 14.21 1.41
CA VAL A 94 -7.73 14.20 0.10
C VAL A 94 -6.78 14.73 -0.96
N GLY A 95 -6.72 14.06 -2.12
CA GLY A 95 -5.96 14.54 -3.27
C GLY A 95 -6.05 13.62 -4.49
N PRO A 96 -5.28 13.91 -5.55
CA PRO A 96 -5.22 13.05 -6.73
C PRO A 96 -4.78 11.62 -6.41
N ALA A 97 -5.11 10.67 -7.29
CA ALA A 97 -4.83 9.25 -7.07
C ALA A 97 -3.36 8.98 -6.69
N GLU A 98 -2.42 9.60 -7.39
CA GLU A 98 -0.97 9.45 -7.11
C GLU A 98 -0.56 10.01 -5.74
N ALA A 99 -1.19 11.09 -5.29
CA ALA A 99 -0.92 11.66 -3.97
C ALA A 99 -1.45 10.75 -2.86
N VAL A 100 -2.66 10.20 -3.02
CA VAL A 100 -3.23 9.23 -2.08
C VAL A 100 -2.41 7.94 -2.01
N LYS A 101 -1.93 7.44 -3.16
CA LYS A 101 -1.06 6.26 -3.20
C LYS A 101 0.25 6.46 -2.43
N LYS A 102 0.85 7.66 -2.54
CA LYS A 102 2.06 8.00 -1.77
C LYS A 102 1.76 8.20 -0.28
N HIS A 103 0.58 8.73 0.05
CA HIS A 103 0.15 8.99 1.41
C HIS A 103 -0.19 7.70 2.19
N GLN A 104 -0.98 6.78 1.63
CA GLN A 104 -1.50 5.62 2.36
C GLN A 104 -0.43 4.77 3.09
N PRO A 105 0.75 4.47 2.50
CA PRO A 105 1.80 3.74 3.19
C PRO A 105 2.37 4.48 4.40
N GLN A 106 2.30 5.81 4.43
CA GLN A 106 2.84 6.70 5.45
C GLN A 106 1.77 7.35 6.32
N CYS A 107 0.49 7.02 6.11
CA CYS A 107 -0.63 7.59 6.84
C CYS A 107 -0.45 7.43 8.37
N PRO A 108 -0.56 8.48 9.18
CA PRO A 108 -0.47 8.39 10.65
C PRO A 108 -1.64 7.62 11.27
N GLU A 109 -2.80 7.64 10.61
CA GLU A 109 -4.08 7.10 11.09
C GLU A 109 -4.28 5.61 10.76
N ILE A 110 -3.31 4.97 10.11
CA ILE A 110 -3.35 3.52 9.91
C ILE A 110 -3.28 2.81 11.25
N LEU A 111 -4.15 1.81 11.45
CA LEU A 111 -4.08 0.91 12.60
C LEU A 111 -3.08 -0.20 12.30
N LEU A 112 -2.07 -0.33 13.16
CA LEU A 112 -1.03 -1.33 13.08
C LEU A 112 -1.00 -2.12 14.38
N THR A 113 -0.77 -3.42 14.27
CA THR A 113 -0.51 -4.28 15.41
C THR A 113 0.96 -4.22 15.77
N CYS A 114 1.25 -4.16 17.07
CA CYS A 114 2.61 -4.18 17.58
C CYS A 114 3.37 -5.40 17.03
N PRO A 115 4.58 -5.23 16.46
CA PRO A 115 5.34 -6.32 15.86
C PRO A 115 5.94 -7.27 16.90
N VAL A 116 5.91 -6.90 18.20
CA VAL A 116 6.41 -7.76 19.27
C VAL A 116 5.48 -8.96 19.45
N PRO A 117 6.00 -10.20 19.34
CA PRO A 117 5.20 -11.40 19.53
C PRO A 117 4.43 -11.37 20.85
N ASN A 118 3.17 -11.81 20.83
CA ASN A 118 2.28 -11.87 21.99
C ASN A 118 1.91 -10.51 22.64
N CYS A 119 2.35 -9.36 22.11
CA CYS A 119 1.88 -8.05 22.58
C CYS A 119 0.44 -7.78 22.11
N ASN A 120 0.14 -8.09 20.84
CA ASN A 120 -1.19 -8.00 20.23
C ASN A 120 -1.91 -6.64 20.31
N LYS A 121 -1.21 -5.57 20.72
CA LYS A 121 -1.81 -4.23 20.78
C LYS A 121 -1.95 -3.64 19.38
N THR A 122 -3.16 -3.22 19.02
CA THR A 122 -3.44 -2.50 17.78
C THR A 122 -3.66 -1.03 18.08
N MET A 123 -2.93 -0.16 17.38
CA MET A 123 -3.04 1.30 17.54
C MET A 123 -2.63 2.04 16.28
N LYS A 124 -2.89 3.36 16.25
CA LYS A 124 -2.48 4.24 15.15
C LYS A 124 -0.96 4.24 14.99
N ARG A 125 -0.43 4.42 13.78
CA ARG A 125 1.02 4.47 13.53
C ARG A 125 1.74 5.48 14.44
N ASP A 126 1.17 6.67 14.59
CA ASP A 126 1.76 7.73 15.43
C ASP A 126 1.91 7.26 16.89
N LYS A 127 0.86 6.61 17.41
CA LYS A 127 0.87 5.99 18.76
C LYS A 127 1.74 4.75 18.83
N LEU A 128 1.87 3.98 17.75
CA LEU A 128 2.72 2.79 17.70
C LEU A 128 4.19 3.17 17.83
N THR A 129 4.62 4.25 17.17
CA THR A 129 5.98 4.77 17.33
C THR A 129 6.23 5.10 18.80
N ALA A 130 5.34 5.87 19.44
CA ALA A 130 5.45 6.19 20.87
C ALA A 130 5.42 4.94 21.77
N HIS A 131 4.59 3.95 21.46
CA HIS A 131 4.54 2.67 22.18
C HIS A 131 5.84 1.86 22.09
N LEU A 132 6.60 2.01 20.99
CA LEU A 132 7.88 1.34 20.80
C LEU A 132 9.06 2.12 21.39
N THR A 133 9.01 3.45 21.41
CA THR A 133 10.15 4.30 21.78
C THR A 133 10.03 4.94 23.16
N ASP A 134 8.89 5.54 23.51
CA ASP A 134 8.86 6.58 24.55
C ASP A 134 7.81 6.42 25.67
N ASP A 135 6.76 5.62 25.49
CA ASP A 135 5.70 5.57 26.52
C ASP A 135 5.79 4.32 27.41
N ASN A 136 6.39 4.54 28.58
CA ASN A 136 6.35 3.75 29.82
C ASN A 136 7.39 2.61 29.92
N GLU A 137 8.30 2.69 30.91
CA GLU A 137 9.26 1.61 31.27
C GLU A 137 8.56 0.25 31.42
N GLU A 138 7.32 0.26 31.88
CA GLU A 138 6.50 -0.93 32.04
C GLU A 138 6.22 -1.64 30.70
N GLN A 139 5.96 -0.88 29.63
CA GLN A 139 5.75 -1.45 28.29
C GLN A 139 7.03 -2.03 27.70
N GLN A 140 8.17 -1.37 27.92
CA GLN A 140 9.47 -1.89 27.50
C GLN A 140 9.79 -3.21 28.21
N ARG A 141 9.48 -3.33 29.50
CA ARG A 141 9.63 -4.58 30.26
C ARG A 141 8.72 -5.70 29.74
N VAL A 142 7.48 -5.39 29.37
CA VAL A 142 6.56 -6.35 28.74
C VAL A 142 7.15 -6.84 27.41
N HIS A 143 7.60 -5.95 26.54
CA HIS A 143 8.20 -6.34 25.26
C HIS A 143 9.46 -7.20 25.45
N GLN A 144 10.34 -6.80 26.36
CA GLN A 144 11.57 -7.54 26.64
C GLN A 144 11.27 -8.95 27.20
N ARG A 145 10.25 -9.08 28.07
CA ARG A 145 9.80 -10.39 28.58
C ARG A 145 9.30 -11.29 27.44
N LEU A 146 8.39 -10.78 26.60
CA LEU A 146 7.81 -11.55 25.50
C LEU A 146 8.87 -11.99 24.47
N LEU A 147 9.82 -11.11 24.15
CA LEU A 147 10.94 -11.45 23.26
C LEU A 147 11.85 -12.52 23.86
N ASN A 148 12.12 -12.46 25.16
CA ASN A 148 12.90 -13.49 25.85
C ASN A 148 12.15 -14.84 25.87
N GLU A 149 10.85 -14.84 26.19
CA GLU A 149 10.00 -16.04 26.16
C GLU A 149 9.98 -16.70 24.78
N GLU A 150 9.87 -15.93 23.70
CA GLU A 150 9.96 -16.45 22.34
C GLU A 150 11.35 -17.03 22.01
N ARG A 151 12.44 -16.37 22.43
CA ARG A 151 13.80 -16.89 22.26
C ARG A 151 13.99 -18.21 23.00
N ASP A 152 13.48 -18.32 24.22
CA ASP A 152 13.66 -19.50 25.06
C ASP A 152 12.88 -20.71 24.49
N LYS A 153 11.74 -20.49 23.82
CA LYS A 153 11.04 -21.53 23.04
C LYS A 153 11.89 -22.05 21.87
N VAL A 154 12.60 -21.18 21.16
CA VAL A 154 13.48 -21.57 20.05
C VAL A 154 14.64 -22.45 20.51
N TRP A 155 15.17 -22.21 21.71
CA TRP A 155 16.23 -23.04 22.31
C TRP A 155 15.71 -24.36 22.89
N ALA A 156 14.43 -24.42 23.27
CA ALA A 156 13.80 -25.62 23.85
C ALA A 156 13.41 -26.68 22.80
N ASP A 157 13.54 -26.40 21.50
CA ASP A 157 13.31 -27.35 20.40
C ASP A 157 14.63 -28.06 20.00
N PRO A 158 14.89 -29.30 20.48
CA PRO A 158 16.11 -30.05 20.15
C PRO A 158 16.21 -30.45 18.66
N ASP A 159 15.16 -30.29 17.86
CA ASP A 159 15.08 -30.76 16.46
C ASP A 159 15.51 -29.70 15.41
N LYS A 160 15.87 -28.47 15.84
CA LYS A 160 16.37 -27.40 14.95
C LYS A 160 17.83 -26.98 15.20
N GLY A 161 18.56 -27.73 16.04
CA GLY A 161 19.96 -27.48 16.37
C GLY A 161 20.95 -27.87 15.26
N GLY A 162 21.10 -27.01 14.25
CA GLY A 162 22.24 -27.05 13.35
C GLY A 162 23.55 -26.85 14.13
N LYS A 163 24.48 -27.81 14.01
CA LYS A 163 25.80 -27.81 14.66
C LYS A 163 26.61 -26.55 14.30
N GLY A 164 26.53 -25.50 15.11
CA GLY A 164 27.43 -24.36 15.11
C GLY A 164 28.56 -24.57 16.11
N ARG A 165 29.74 -24.93 15.61
CA ARG A 165 30.97 -25.14 16.39
C ARG A 165 31.35 -23.85 17.14
N MET A 166 31.38 -23.88 18.48
CA MET A 166 31.99 -22.83 19.30
C MET A 166 33.48 -22.71 18.97
N GLY A 167 33.86 -21.59 18.36
CA GLY A 167 35.24 -21.10 18.37
C GLY A 167 35.39 -20.08 19.49
N SER A 168 35.96 -20.51 20.61
CA SER A 168 36.40 -19.62 21.69
C SER A 168 37.43 -18.64 21.15
N ASN A 169 37.25 -17.33 21.34
CA ASN A 169 38.40 -16.45 21.41
C ASN A 169 38.27 -15.49 22.60
N LYS A 170 39.29 -15.56 23.45
CA LYS A 170 39.49 -14.77 24.65
C LYS A 170 39.67 -13.30 24.26
N GLY A 171 39.12 -12.40 25.05
CA GLY A 171 39.21 -10.96 24.83
C GLY A 171 40.59 -10.39 25.13
N GLU A 172 40.77 -9.12 24.78
CA GLU A 172 41.61 -8.13 25.47
C GLU A 172 41.30 -6.71 24.92
N PRO A 173 41.77 -5.61 25.56
CA PRO A 173 40.96 -4.42 25.83
C PRO A 173 41.12 -3.28 24.81
N VAL A 174 40.13 -2.37 24.78
CA VAL A 174 40.16 -1.13 24.00
C VAL A 174 40.94 -0.05 24.77
N SER A 175 42.13 0.29 24.29
CA SER A 175 42.90 1.46 24.68
C SER A 175 42.69 2.64 23.72
N LYS A 176 42.64 3.84 24.30
CA LYS A 176 42.45 5.16 23.68
C LYS A 176 43.60 5.59 22.74
N GLY A 177 43.31 6.54 21.84
CA GLY A 177 44.28 7.44 21.18
C GLY A 177 43.97 7.57 19.67
N SER A 178 43.39 8.67 19.21
CA SER A 178 44.02 9.96 18.85
C SER A 178 44.28 10.05 17.33
N VAL A 179 43.64 11.08 16.74
CA VAL A 179 44.03 11.93 15.60
C VAL A 179 45.28 11.54 14.78
N GLU A 180 45.19 11.61 13.45
CA GLU A 180 45.80 12.68 12.62
C GLU A 180 45.60 12.45 11.11
N THR A 181 45.56 13.59 10.42
CA THR A 181 45.51 13.91 8.99
C THR A 181 46.72 13.45 8.18
N THR A 182 46.51 13.07 6.91
CA THR A 182 47.41 13.24 5.72
C THR A 182 46.74 12.50 4.54
N THR A 183 46.69 12.93 3.28
CA THR A 183 47.15 14.08 2.49
C THR A 183 46.19 14.16 1.31
#